data_AF-A0A2G5TCS7-F1
#
_entry.id   AF-A0A2G5TCS7-F1
#
_cell.length_a   1.000
_cell.length_b   1.000
_cell.length_c   1.000
_cell.angle_alpha   90.00
_cell.angle_beta   90.00
_cell.angle_gamma   90.00
#
_symmetry.space_group_name_H-M   'P 1'
#
loop_
_entity.id
_entity.type
_entity.pdbx_description
1 polymer ?
#
loop_
_entity_poly.entity_id
_entity_poly.type
_entity_poly.pdbx_seq_one_letter_code
_entity_poly.pdbx_strand_id
1 'polypeptide(L)'
;MPQLQALPERPVTSLELTEENAKIIAKFYLQKPYENVTMEFLESKKFEEFLKEFMVNQETPLRVLKFELADLKILQDPLKSRTSLLQVRRIYLDVSDTNQLAPIFQLLNSYSLKKVILRIVPDFDIDGIEFLENWKRSGLLILALKFENISLRNLESINKLLYYWSTFSHIDIFYNSFEYNPCKFFDVPFEKLSENSIRIELSPRNRLAPSLVKLKLSNETSLKVLGNPLVMGNVLKYFKVFDIQNLRKTCNGIRSCVDHLKPDPQIEGYTIDMRVYSDSYANIELPGYRNSKSIPYKRGEISKVSRLSENNKKREIL
;
A
#
# COMPACT_ATOMS: atom_id res chain seq x y z
N MET A 1 10.95 18.50 48.67
CA MET A 1 11.23 18.04 47.29
C MET A 1 11.13 16.52 47.27
N PRO A 2 10.16 15.91 46.57
CA PRO A 2 10.17 14.47 46.36
C PRO A 2 11.28 14.14 45.36
N GLN A 3 12.15 13.21 45.73
CA GLN A 3 13.22 12.71 44.87
C GLN A 3 12.59 12.15 43.58
N LEU A 4 12.94 12.73 42.42
CA LEU A 4 12.80 12.02 41.15
C LEU A 4 13.53 10.69 41.33
N GLN A 5 12.83 9.56 41.20
CA GLN A 5 13.50 8.27 41.08
C GLN A 5 14.46 8.40 39.90
N ALA A 6 15.76 8.40 40.17
CA ALA A 6 16.76 8.48 39.13
C ALA A 6 16.60 7.24 38.25
N LEU A 7 16.51 7.44 36.93
CA LEU A 7 16.62 6.33 35.99
C LEU A 7 17.96 5.62 36.27
N PRO A 8 17.99 4.28 36.29
CA PRO A 8 19.26 3.57 36.40
C PRO A 8 20.20 4.01 35.27
N GLU A 9 21.51 4.03 35.51
CA GLU A 9 22.57 4.42 34.54
C GLU A 9 22.72 3.46 33.35
N ARG A 10 21.64 2.79 32.96
CA ARG A 10 21.59 1.80 31.90
C ARG A 10 20.85 2.37 30.69
N PRO A 11 21.26 1.98 29.47
CA PRO A 11 20.64 2.50 28.26
C PRO A 11 19.19 2.02 28.15
N VAL A 12 18.29 2.99 28.02
CA VAL A 12 16.87 2.75 27.74
C VAL A 12 16.74 2.37 26.26
N THR A 13 16.03 1.27 26.01
CA THR A 13 15.79 0.73 24.67
C THR A 13 14.34 0.89 24.21
N SER A 14 13.39 1.06 25.12
CA SER A 14 12.01 1.42 24.79
C SER A 14 11.42 2.35 25.83
N LEU A 15 10.55 3.25 25.38
CA LEU A 15 9.76 4.15 26.22
C LEU A 15 8.29 3.96 25.87
N GLU A 16 7.45 3.74 26.88
CA GLU A 16 6.00 3.77 26.75
C GLU A 16 5.41 4.82 27.70
N LEU A 17 4.59 5.72 27.15
CA LEU A 17 3.92 6.79 27.84
C LEU A 17 2.42 6.59 27.68
N THR A 18 1.70 6.45 28.80
CA THR A 18 0.25 6.21 28.82
C THR A 18 -0.39 7.05 29.91
N GLU A 19 -1.69 7.31 29.79
CA GLU A 19 -2.48 7.96 30.85
C GLU A 19 -3.42 6.94 31.50
N GLU A 20 -3.34 6.79 32.82
CA GLU A 20 -4.20 5.91 33.61
C GLU A 20 -4.69 6.65 34.86
N ASN A 21 -6.01 6.71 35.09
CA ASN A 21 -6.62 7.35 36.26
C ASN A 21 -6.13 8.79 36.51
N ALA A 22 -6.06 9.61 35.44
CA ALA A 22 -5.54 10.98 35.47
C ALA A 22 -4.07 11.11 35.93
N LYS A 23 -3.29 10.03 35.82
CA LYS A 23 -1.83 10.03 36.00
C LYS A 23 -1.15 9.66 34.71
N ILE A 24 -0.03 10.32 34.44
CA ILE A 24 0.86 9.93 33.34
C ILE A 24 1.80 8.84 33.86
N ILE A 25 1.84 7.72 33.17
CA ILE A 25 2.70 6.58 33.47
C ILE A 25 3.79 6.49 32.39
N ALA A 26 5.04 6.53 32.83
CA ALA A 26 6.20 6.31 31.96
C ALA A 26 6.87 4.97 32.29
N LYS A 27 6.85 4.05 31.32
CA LYS A 27 7.49 2.73 31.42
C LYS A 27 8.74 2.71 30.54
N PHE A 28 9.87 2.40 31.16
CA PHE A 28 11.18 2.31 30.52
C PHE A 28 11.61 0.87 30.44
N TYR A 29 12.16 0.46 29.30
CA TYR A 29 12.69 -0.90 29.10
C TYR A 29 14.18 -0.83 28.84
N LEU A 30 14.96 -1.42 29.74
CA LEU A 30 16.41 -1.32 29.73
C LEU A 30 17.05 -2.43 28.89
N GLN A 31 18.27 -2.19 28.45
CA GLN A 31 19.10 -3.24 27.86
C GLN A 31 19.52 -4.26 28.92
N LYS A 32 19.80 -5.50 28.48
CA LYS A 32 20.11 -6.69 29.28
C LYS A 32 20.85 -6.41 30.62
N PRO A 33 20.46 -7.07 31.73
CA PRO A 33 19.28 -7.94 31.85
C PRO A 33 18.00 -7.13 31.63
N TYR A 34 17.03 -7.73 30.93
CA TYR A 34 15.82 -7.01 30.53
C TYR A 34 15.00 -6.70 31.78
N GLU A 35 15.04 -5.45 32.20
CA GLU A 35 14.29 -4.91 33.32
C GLU A 35 13.45 -3.73 32.84
N ASN A 36 12.35 -3.50 33.53
CA ASN A 36 11.52 -2.32 33.33
C ASN A 36 11.46 -1.46 34.58
N VAL A 37 11.38 -0.16 34.35
CA VAL A 37 11.17 0.85 35.40
C VAL A 37 9.88 1.58 35.06
N THR A 38 9.01 1.75 36.05
CA THR A 38 7.76 2.50 35.89
C THR A 38 7.81 3.71 36.79
N MET A 39 7.49 4.87 36.23
CA MET A 39 7.36 6.13 36.95
C MET A 39 5.95 6.68 36.76
N GLU A 40 5.40 7.27 37.81
CA GLU A 40 4.08 7.91 37.79
C GLU A 40 4.23 9.42 38.01
N PHE A 41 3.50 10.19 37.21
CA PHE A 41 3.47 11.65 37.29
C PHE A 41 2.03 12.12 37.48
N LEU A 42 1.82 12.87 38.56
CA LEU A 42 0.55 13.53 38.88
C LEU A 42 0.46 14.95 38.28
N GLU A 43 1.61 15.56 37.98
CA GLU A 43 1.71 16.94 37.52
C GLU A 43 2.32 16.99 36.12
N SER A 44 1.59 17.56 35.14
CA SER A 44 2.05 17.67 33.74
C SER A 44 3.40 18.37 33.63
N LYS A 45 3.61 19.45 34.39
CA LYS A 45 4.86 20.21 34.34
C LYS A 45 6.08 19.38 34.78
N LYS A 46 5.94 18.59 35.85
CA LYS A 46 7.01 17.68 36.29
C LYS A 46 7.31 16.61 35.26
N PHE A 47 6.27 16.10 34.61
CA PHE A 47 6.40 15.14 33.52
C PHE A 47 7.13 15.76 32.32
N GLU A 48 6.77 16.97 31.90
CA GLU A 48 7.40 17.67 30.77
C GLU A 48 8.89 17.96 31.02
N GLU A 49 9.24 18.43 32.23
CA GLU A 49 10.62 18.67 32.64
C GLU A 49 11.45 17.36 32.58
N PHE A 50 10.90 16.29 33.16
CA PHE A 50 11.51 14.97 33.12
C PHE A 50 11.65 14.43 31.69
N LEU A 51 10.61 14.55 30.87
CA LEU A 51 10.61 14.05 29.49
C LEU A 51 11.64 14.81 28.64
N LYS A 52 11.78 16.11 28.86
CA LYS A 52 12.80 16.94 28.23
C LYS A 52 14.20 16.48 28.61
N GLU A 53 14.47 16.30 29.90
CA GLU A 53 15.76 15.81 30.38
C GLU A 53 16.08 14.42 29.82
N PHE A 54 15.12 13.50 29.86
CA PHE A 54 15.24 12.16 29.27
C PHE A 54 15.57 12.24 27.78
N MET A 55 14.80 13.00 27.01
CA MET A 55 15.00 13.10 25.56
C MET A 55 16.34 13.72 25.19
N VAL A 56 16.84 14.70 25.95
CA VAL A 56 18.17 15.30 25.70
C VAL A 56 19.29 14.29 25.98
N ASN A 57 19.16 13.51 27.04
CA ASN A 57 20.18 12.53 27.46
C ASN A 57 20.06 11.17 26.73
N GLN A 58 19.02 10.97 25.92
CA GLN A 58 18.82 9.71 25.19
C GLN A 58 19.73 9.62 23.95
N GLU A 59 20.95 9.14 24.15
CA GLU A 59 21.91 8.86 23.07
C GLU A 59 21.66 7.52 22.37
N THR A 60 21.17 6.52 23.12
CA THR A 60 20.94 5.17 22.59
C THR A 60 19.70 5.15 21.68
N PRO A 61 19.77 4.56 20.47
CA PRO A 61 18.59 4.43 19.61
C PRO A 61 17.47 3.62 20.26
N LEU A 62 16.27 4.21 20.31
CA LEU A 62 15.08 3.54 20.81
C LEU A 62 14.60 2.48 19.82
N ARG A 63 14.31 1.30 20.33
CA ARG A 63 13.61 0.23 19.59
C ARG A 63 12.14 0.57 19.44
N VAL A 64 11.52 1.09 20.51
CA VAL A 64 10.10 1.45 20.54
C VAL A 64 9.93 2.76 21.30
N LEU A 65 9.17 3.69 20.72
CA LEU A 65 8.58 4.83 21.40
C LEU A 65 7.07 4.70 21.27
N LYS A 66 6.37 4.50 22.39
CA LYS A 66 4.91 4.40 22.44
C LYS A 66 4.37 5.58 23.22
N PHE A 67 3.48 6.35 22.61
CA PHE A 67 2.90 7.55 23.19
C PHE A 67 1.38 7.50 23.03
N GLU A 68 0.70 7.23 24.13
CA GLU A 68 -0.76 7.12 24.25
C GLU A 68 -1.29 8.24 25.16
N LEU A 69 -0.82 9.48 24.94
CA LEU A 69 -1.38 10.68 25.54
C LEU A 69 -2.11 11.48 24.46
N ALA A 70 -3.21 12.15 24.83
CA ALA A 70 -4.10 12.81 23.87
C ALA A 70 -3.45 13.99 23.11
N ASP A 71 -2.53 14.72 23.75
CA ASP A 71 -1.84 15.87 23.14
C ASP A 71 -0.41 15.49 22.74
N LEU A 72 -0.18 15.31 21.44
CA LEU A 72 1.14 14.97 20.92
C LEU A 72 2.11 16.16 20.97
N LYS A 73 1.63 17.39 21.18
CA LYS A 73 2.49 18.59 21.27
C LYS A 73 3.48 18.50 22.43
N ILE A 74 3.14 17.74 23.48
CA ILE A 74 4.01 17.48 24.62
C ILE A 74 5.34 16.84 24.19
N LEU A 75 5.38 16.12 23.05
CA LEU A 75 6.63 15.58 22.50
C LEU A 75 7.50 16.61 21.78
N GLN A 76 6.93 17.71 21.28
CA GLN A 76 7.66 18.61 20.39
C GLN A 76 8.83 19.31 21.09
N ASP A 77 8.59 19.91 22.25
CA ASP A 77 9.63 20.69 22.94
C ASP A 77 10.78 19.82 23.48
N PRO A 78 10.51 18.64 24.10
CA PRO A 78 11.56 17.67 24.42
C PRO A 78 12.39 17.25 23.20
N LEU A 79 11.76 16.99 22.06
CA LEU A 79 12.45 16.56 20.84
C LEU A 79 13.27 17.70 20.20
N LYS A 80 12.75 18.94 20.19
CA LYS A 80 13.46 20.14 19.69
C LYS A 80 14.69 20.49 20.53
N SER A 81 14.67 20.12 21.81
CA SER A 81 15.78 20.40 22.73
C SER A 81 17.00 19.51 22.47
N ARG A 82 16.87 18.48 21.63
CA ARG A 82 17.97 17.62 21.23
C ARG A 82 18.87 18.30 20.21
N THR A 83 20.17 18.01 20.29
CA THR A 83 21.16 18.42 19.28
C THR A 83 21.09 17.59 18.00
N SER A 84 20.42 16.43 18.03
CA SER A 84 20.29 15.51 16.90
C SER A 84 18.91 14.85 16.85
N LEU A 85 18.49 14.48 15.63
CA LEU A 85 17.23 13.79 15.38
C LEU A 85 17.13 12.50 16.21
N LEU A 86 15.97 12.26 16.82
CA LEU A 86 15.75 11.08 17.64
C LEU A 86 15.84 9.81 16.78
N GLN A 87 16.74 8.91 17.13
CA GLN A 87 16.83 7.61 16.50
C GLN A 87 15.85 6.63 17.14
N VAL A 88 14.77 6.32 16.42
CA VAL A 88 13.76 5.35 16.84
C VAL A 88 13.46 4.37 15.72
N ARG A 89 13.27 3.08 16.05
CA ARG A 89 12.91 2.03 15.07
C ARG A 89 11.42 1.88 14.87
N ARG A 90 10.63 1.98 15.93
CA ARG A 90 9.17 1.84 15.89
C ARG A 90 8.54 2.93 16.73
N ILE A 91 7.59 3.65 16.16
CA ILE A 91 6.80 4.63 16.88
C ILE A 91 5.34 4.21 16.90
N TYR A 92 4.71 4.36 18.05
CA TYR A 92 3.28 4.16 18.25
C TYR A 92 2.72 5.46 18.82
N LEU A 93 1.72 6.03 18.14
CA LEU A 93 1.08 7.30 18.52
C LEU A 93 -0.43 7.12 18.56
N ASP A 94 -1.07 7.64 19.60
CA ASP A 94 -2.51 7.89 19.60
C ASP A 94 -2.78 9.28 19.01
N VAL A 95 -3.55 9.34 17.92
CA VAL A 95 -3.67 10.53 17.09
C VAL A 95 -5.12 11.02 17.07
N SER A 96 -5.35 12.12 17.78
CA SER A 96 -6.61 12.88 17.74
C SER A 96 -6.63 13.93 16.63
N ASP A 97 -5.46 14.43 16.22
CA ASP A 97 -5.29 15.47 15.20
C ASP A 97 -4.02 15.17 14.38
N THR A 98 -4.20 14.86 13.10
CA THR A 98 -3.11 14.46 12.20
C THR A 98 -2.13 15.60 11.92
N ASN A 99 -2.55 16.87 12.06
CA ASN A 99 -1.68 18.03 11.87
C ASN A 99 -0.52 18.07 12.88
N GLN A 100 -0.63 17.35 14.00
CA GLN A 100 0.41 17.26 15.01
C GLN A 100 1.54 16.29 14.63
N LEU A 101 1.34 15.45 13.62
CA LEU A 101 2.31 14.44 13.21
C LEU A 101 3.52 15.03 12.49
N ALA A 102 3.31 15.92 11.51
CA ALA A 102 4.39 16.46 10.70
C ALA A 102 5.52 17.10 11.54
N PRO A 103 5.23 17.98 12.53
CA PRO A 103 6.26 18.55 13.39
C PRO A 103 7.07 17.51 14.17
N ILE A 104 6.43 16.45 14.65
CA ILE A 104 7.09 15.39 15.43
C ILE A 104 8.02 14.60 14.52
N PHE A 105 7.54 14.21 13.35
CA PHE A 105 8.30 13.41 12.40
C PHE A 105 9.52 14.18 11.86
N GLN A 106 9.45 15.49 11.66
CA GLN A 106 10.63 16.29 11.30
C GLN A 106 11.79 16.19 12.32
N LEU A 107 11.49 15.83 13.58
CA LEU A 107 12.46 15.67 14.66
C LEU A 107 12.94 14.20 14.82
N LEU A 108 12.48 13.29 13.96
CA LEU A 108 12.87 11.88 13.96
C LEU A 108 13.90 11.57 12.86
N ASN A 109 14.78 10.62 13.16
CA ASN A 109 15.72 10.12 12.17
C ASN A 109 15.04 9.15 11.19
N SER A 110 14.86 9.60 9.95
CA SER A 110 14.26 8.80 8.87
C SER A 110 15.03 7.51 8.54
N TYR A 111 16.31 7.41 8.88
CA TYR A 111 17.10 6.21 8.61
C TYR A 111 16.89 5.09 9.62
N SER A 112 16.55 5.43 10.87
CA SER A 112 16.30 4.44 11.92
C SER A 112 14.86 3.92 11.90
N LEU A 113 13.90 4.76 11.51
CA LEU A 113 12.47 4.47 11.57
C LEU A 113 12.05 3.40 10.56
N LYS A 114 11.44 2.32 11.06
CA LYS A 114 10.98 1.17 10.25
C LYS A 114 9.48 0.98 10.29
N LYS A 115 8.83 1.31 11.41
CA LYS A 115 7.39 1.10 11.59
C LYS A 115 6.75 2.28 12.31
N VAL A 116 5.64 2.75 11.76
CA VAL A 116 4.76 3.76 12.32
C VAL A 116 3.43 3.09 12.60
N ILE A 117 2.96 3.20 13.83
CA ILE A 117 1.67 2.67 14.25
C ILE A 117 0.86 3.85 14.75
N LEU A 118 -0.22 4.17 14.06
CA LEU A 118 -1.13 5.24 14.42
C LEU A 118 -2.42 4.59 14.89
N ARG A 119 -2.80 4.85 16.15
CA ARG A 119 -4.18 4.67 16.58
C ARG A 119 -4.92 5.95 16.23
N ILE A 120 -6.03 5.79 15.53
CA ILE A 120 -6.72 6.90 14.90
C ILE A 120 -8.15 6.95 15.42
N VAL A 121 -8.48 8.09 16.01
CA VAL A 121 -9.83 8.47 16.43
C VAL A 121 -10.65 8.83 15.17
N PRO A 122 -12.00 8.73 15.16
CA PRO A 122 -12.79 8.99 13.95
C PRO A 122 -12.47 10.36 13.31
N ASP A 123 -12.53 10.44 11.98
CA ASP A 123 -12.14 11.57 11.10
C ASP A 123 -10.65 11.64 10.73
N PHE A 124 -10.15 10.55 10.13
CA PHE A 124 -8.82 10.54 9.52
C PHE A 124 -8.74 11.44 8.28
N ASP A 125 -8.11 12.60 8.43
CA ASP A 125 -7.74 13.47 7.32
C ASP A 125 -6.35 13.09 6.77
N ILE A 126 -6.29 12.87 5.46
CA ILE A 126 -5.06 12.49 4.76
C ILE A 126 -4.05 13.64 4.71
N ASP A 127 -4.53 14.89 4.67
CA ASP A 127 -3.69 16.07 4.50
C ASP A 127 -2.63 16.14 5.62
N GLY A 128 -2.98 15.70 6.82
CA GLY A 128 -2.07 15.68 7.97
C GLY A 128 -0.94 14.64 7.91
N ILE A 129 -0.94 13.72 6.93
CA ILE A 129 0.12 12.72 6.76
C ILE A 129 0.80 12.71 5.38
N GLU A 130 0.47 13.66 4.52
CA GLU A 130 1.15 13.84 3.22
C GLU A 130 2.67 14.04 3.39
N PHE A 131 3.11 14.58 4.52
CA PHE A 131 4.54 14.72 4.84
C PHE A 131 5.32 13.40 4.76
N LEU A 132 4.66 12.25 4.90
CA LEU A 132 5.27 10.92 4.77
C LEU A 132 5.64 10.58 3.31
N GLU A 133 5.04 11.23 2.30
CA GLU A 133 5.42 11.04 0.89
C GLU A 133 6.92 11.30 0.66
N ASN A 134 7.45 12.32 1.31
CA ASN A 134 8.84 12.75 1.16
C ASN A 134 9.78 12.08 2.17
N TRP A 135 9.35 10.99 2.82
CA TRP A 135 10.18 10.32 3.81
C TRP A 135 11.40 9.67 3.15
N LYS A 136 12.60 10.13 3.54
CA LYS A 136 13.88 9.91 2.84
C LYS A 136 14.27 8.44 2.57
N ARG A 137 13.62 7.46 3.20
CA ARG A 137 13.80 6.02 2.94
C ARG A 137 12.53 5.40 2.33
N SER A 138 12.28 5.76 1.08
CA SER A 138 11.21 5.20 0.26
C SER A 138 11.25 3.66 0.24
N GLY A 139 10.15 3.01 0.61
CA GLY A 139 9.86 1.60 0.31
C GLY A 139 10.14 0.64 1.46
N LEU A 140 10.53 1.15 2.63
CA LEU A 140 10.86 0.34 3.81
C LEU A 140 9.98 0.66 5.01
N LEU A 141 9.18 1.74 4.95
CA LEU A 141 8.34 2.13 6.07
C LEU A 141 7.10 1.25 6.13
N ILE A 142 6.77 0.76 7.31
CA ILE A 142 5.51 0.06 7.56
C ILE A 142 4.56 1.05 8.23
N LEU A 143 3.39 1.26 7.65
CA LEU A 143 2.32 2.05 8.26
C LEU A 143 1.25 1.09 8.79
N ALA A 144 0.95 1.17 10.08
CA ALA A 144 -0.14 0.44 10.69
C ALA A 144 -1.18 1.42 11.22
N LEU A 145 -2.41 1.29 10.76
CA LEU A 145 -3.54 2.14 11.14
C LEU A 145 -4.48 1.31 11.99
N LYS A 146 -4.80 1.79 13.19
CA LYS A 146 -5.72 1.11 14.12
C LYS A 146 -6.94 1.99 14.34
N PHE A 147 -8.10 1.45 13.98
CA PHE A 147 -9.41 2.09 14.12
C PHE A 147 -10.25 1.34 15.15
N GLU A 148 -11.07 2.06 15.90
CA GLU A 148 -12.13 1.42 16.70
C GLU A 148 -13.28 1.00 15.77
N ASN A 149 -13.80 1.97 15.00
CA ASN A 149 -14.77 1.74 13.93
C ASN A 149 -14.26 2.36 12.63
N ILE A 150 -14.27 1.59 11.53
CA ILE A 150 -13.94 2.11 10.20
C ILE A 150 -15.18 2.70 9.53
N SER A 151 -15.11 4.00 9.21
CA SER A 151 -16.08 4.70 8.36
C SER A 151 -15.68 4.67 6.88
N LEU A 152 -16.62 5.03 5.99
CA LEU A 152 -16.34 5.22 4.57
C LEU A 152 -15.24 6.26 4.32
N ARG A 153 -15.28 7.38 5.05
CA ARG A 153 -14.27 8.45 4.95
C ARG A 153 -12.87 7.94 5.26
N ASN A 154 -12.72 7.09 6.29
CA ASN A 154 -11.42 6.50 6.63
C ASN A 154 -10.89 5.64 5.47
N LEU A 155 -11.75 4.84 4.85
CA LEU A 155 -11.39 4.00 3.71
C LEU A 155 -10.99 4.83 2.48
N GLU A 156 -11.72 5.90 2.19
CA GLU A 156 -11.39 6.85 1.11
C GLU A 156 -10.03 7.51 1.34
N SER A 157 -9.76 7.97 2.56
CA SER A 157 -8.45 8.53 2.94
C SER A 157 -7.33 7.50 2.81
N ILE A 158 -7.53 6.26 3.28
CA ILE A 158 -6.54 5.19 3.10
C ILE A 158 -6.31 4.90 1.61
N ASN A 159 -7.37 4.88 0.80
CA ASN A 159 -7.25 4.66 -0.63
C ASN A 159 -6.49 5.78 -1.35
N LYS A 160 -6.54 7.02 -0.84
CA LYS A 160 -5.67 8.10 -1.31
C LYS A 160 -4.21 7.90 -0.86
N LEU A 161 -3.94 7.32 0.31
CA LEU A 161 -2.55 6.97 0.69
C LEU A 161 -1.94 5.92 -0.22
N LEU A 162 -2.79 5.14 -0.88
CA LEU A 162 -2.37 4.30 -1.97
C LEU A 162 -1.94 5.11 -3.23
N TYR A 163 -1.68 6.41 -3.16
CA TYR A 163 -0.90 7.10 -4.20
C TYR A 163 0.57 7.27 -3.79
N TYR A 164 0.88 7.24 -2.48
CA TYR A 164 2.22 7.46 -1.93
C TYR A 164 3.05 6.17 -1.78
N TRP A 165 3.03 5.33 -2.82
CA TRP A 165 3.59 3.97 -2.79
C TRP A 165 5.10 3.87 -2.70
N SER A 166 5.80 4.93 -3.09
CA SER A 166 7.25 4.97 -2.95
C SER A 166 7.65 4.94 -1.48
N THR A 167 6.87 5.48 -0.55
CA THR A 167 7.24 5.57 0.88
C THR A 167 7.13 4.24 1.61
N PHE A 168 6.03 3.53 1.38
CA PHE A 168 5.62 2.43 2.25
C PHE A 168 5.93 1.07 1.64
N SER A 169 6.34 0.12 2.48
CA SER A 169 6.46 -1.30 2.11
C SER A 169 5.10 -2.00 2.10
N HIS A 170 4.28 -1.71 3.11
CA HIS A 170 2.89 -2.15 3.22
C HIS A 170 2.13 -1.26 4.21
N ILE A 171 0.81 -1.28 4.08
CA ILE A 171 -0.12 -0.66 5.02
C ILE A 171 -0.92 -1.77 5.70
N ASP A 172 -0.81 -1.85 7.02
CA ASP A 172 -1.64 -2.71 7.86
C ASP A 172 -2.83 -1.90 8.37
N ILE A 173 -4.04 -2.44 8.26
CA ILE A 173 -5.28 -1.81 8.74
C ILE A 173 -5.92 -2.75 9.76
N PHE A 174 -6.08 -2.28 10.99
CA PHE A 174 -6.70 -2.98 12.10
C PHE A 174 -7.98 -2.26 12.52
N TYR A 175 -9.06 -3.00 12.78
CA TYR A 175 -10.36 -2.42 13.13
C TYR A 175 -11.19 -3.32 14.04
N ASN A 176 -11.90 -2.78 15.02
CA ASN A 176 -12.80 -3.60 15.85
C ASN A 176 -14.16 -3.78 15.19
N SER A 177 -14.70 -2.72 14.59
CA SER A 177 -15.94 -2.73 13.80
C SER A 177 -15.80 -1.92 12.51
N PHE A 178 -16.77 -2.05 11.60
CA PHE A 178 -16.81 -1.28 10.37
C PHE A 178 -18.24 -0.94 9.96
N GLU A 179 -18.44 0.28 9.45
CA GLU A 179 -19.66 0.67 8.75
C GLU A 179 -19.67 0.12 7.32
N TYR A 180 -18.50 0.14 6.68
CA TYR A 180 -18.29 -0.37 5.33
C TYR A 180 -17.19 -1.41 5.30
N ASN A 181 -17.43 -2.54 4.64
CA ASN A 181 -16.51 -3.67 4.66
C ASN A 181 -15.19 -3.33 3.95
N PRO A 182 -14.04 -3.27 4.66
CA PRO A 182 -12.75 -2.92 4.06
C PRO A 182 -12.32 -3.90 2.96
N CYS A 183 -12.64 -5.19 3.13
CA CYS A 183 -12.32 -6.24 2.15
C CYS A 183 -13.10 -6.09 0.83
N LYS A 184 -14.17 -5.31 0.80
CA LYS A 184 -14.96 -5.02 -0.41
C LYS A 184 -14.68 -3.64 -0.98
N PHE A 185 -13.98 -2.78 -0.22
CA PHE A 185 -13.74 -1.40 -0.61
C PHE A 185 -12.51 -1.26 -1.49
N PHE A 186 -11.41 -1.90 -1.12
CA PHE A 186 -10.15 -1.76 -1.84
C PHE A 186 -10.16 -2.59 -3.13
N ASP A 187 -9.92 -1.93 -4.25
CA ASP A 187 -9.74 -2.56 -5.57
C ASP A 187 -8.30 -3.10 -5.78
N VAL A 188 -7.48 -3.13 -4.72
CA VAL A 188 -6.11 -3.65 -4.73
C VAL A 188 -6.03 -5.00 -4.01
N PRO A 189 -5.10 -5.89 -4.41
CA PRO A 189 -4.86 -7.12 -3.67
C PRO A 189 -4.46 -6.81 -2.22
N PHE A 190 -5.07 -7.51 -1.28
CA PHE A 190 -4.74 -7.44 0.13
C PHE A 190 -4.66 -8.85 0.73
N GLU A 191 -3.84 -9.00 1.76
CA GLU A 191 -3.79 -10.18 2.61
C GLU A 191 -4.70 -9.97 3.82
N LYS A 192 -5.59 -10.92 4.11
CA LYS A 192 -6.35 -10.91 5.35
C LYS A 192 -5.48 -11.49 6.47
N LEU A 193 -5.06 -10.65 7.41
CA LEU A 193 -4.20 -11.05 8.53
C LEU A 193 -5.02 -11.70 9.66
N SER A 194 -6.25 -11.22 9.89
CA SER A 194 -7.22 -11.78 10.83
C SER A 194 -8.64 -11.39 10.41
N GLU A 195 -9.65 -11.77 11.20
CA GLU A 195 -11.04 -11.33 10.96
C GLU A 195 -11.18 -9.80 10.86
N ASN A 196 -10.36 -9.10 11.64
CA ASN A 196 -10.42 -7.67 11.93
C ASN A 196 -9.16 -6.92 11.45
N SER A 197 -8.40 -7.53 10.53
CA SER A 197 -7.22 -6.87 9.98
C SER A 197 -6.86 -7.32 8.56
N ILE A 198 -6.39 -6.36 7.78
CA ILE A 198 -5.93 -6.55 6.41
C ILE A 198 -4.58 -5.87 6.20
N ARG A 199 -3.79 -6.41 5.27
CA ARG A 199 -2.52 -5.86 4.83
C ARG A 199 -2.58 -5.59 3.33
N ILE A 200 -2.25 -4.37 2.95
CA ILE A 200 -2.06 -3.98 1.56
C ILE A 200 -0.56 -3.90 1.30
N GLU A 201 -0.01 -4.87 0.57
CA GLU A 201 1.39 -4.84 0.19
C GLU A 201 1.65 -3.86 -0.95
N LEU A 202 2.58 -2.94 -0.73
CA LEU A 202 2.98 -1.93 -1.70
C LEU A 202 4.30 -2.35 -2.34
N SER A 203 4.31 -3.55 -2.92
CA SER A 203 5.51 -4.12 -3.52
C SER A 203 5.75 -3.58 -4.94
N PRO A 204 7.01 -3.59 -5.43
CA PRO A 204 7.33 -3.38 -6.83
C PRO A 204 6.54 -4.25 -7.83
N ARG A 205 6.03 -5.42 -7.42
CA ARG A 205 5.23 -6.30 -8.30
C ARG A 205 3.77 -5.86 -8.38
N ASN A 206 3.30 -5.10 -7.38
CA ASN A 206 2.00 -4.42 -7.39
C ASN A 206 2.06 -3.03 -8.07
N ARG A 207 3.18 -2.69 -8.74
CA ARG A 207 3.41 -1.45 -9.52
C ARG A 207 2.39 -1.16 -10.64
N LEU A 208 1.46 -2.07 -10.91
CA LEU A 208 0.44 -1.91 -11.96
C LEU A 208 -0.75 -1.05 -11.55
N ALA A 209 -0.76 -0.49 -10.35
CA ALA A 209 -1.99 0.07 -9.82
C ALA A 209 -2.15 1.61 -9.79
N PRO A 210 -1.29 2.51 -10.33
CA PRO A 210 -1.80 3.86 -10.62
C PRO A 210 -3.00 3.77 -11.59
N SER A 211 -3.07 2.66 -12.35
CA SER A 211 -4.15 2.25 -13.25
C SER A 211 -5.21 1.30 -12.67
N LEU A 212 -5.10 0.82 -11.42
CA LEU A 212 -6.05 -0.15 -10.83
C LEU A 212 -6.87 0.38 -9.65
N VAL A 213 -6.58 1.57 -9.12
CA VAL A 213 -7.72 2.40 -8.73
C VAL A 213 -8.47 2.57 -10.03
N LYS A 214 -9.60 1.89 -10.18
CA LYS A 214 -10.57 2.26 -11.20
C LYS A 214 -10.68 3.77 -11.05
N LEU A 215 -10.09 4.51 -11.99
CA LEU A 215 -10.78 5.67 -12.53
C LEU A 215 -12.07 5.06 -13.03
N LYS A 216 -13.04 4.90 -12.12
CA LYS A 216 -14.43 4.82 -12.47
C LYS A 216 -14.61 6.15 -13.16
N LEU A 217 -14.44 6.15 -14.47
CA LEU A 217 -14.88 7.23 -15.35
C LEU A 217 -16.41 7.17 -15.26
N SER A 218 -16.95 7.54 -14.11
CA SER A 218 -18.39 7.66 -13.81
C SER A 218 -18.97 8.89 -14.49
N ASN A 219 -18.09 9.76 -15.00
CA ASN A 219 -18.40 10.98 -15.70
C ASN A 219 -18.46 10.68 -17.22
N GLU A 220 -19.65 10.88 -17.82
CA GLU A 220 -19.91 10.76 -19.25
C GLU A 220 -18.91 11.53 -20.13
N THR A 221 -18.42 12.68 -19.66
CA THR A 221 -17.46 13.54 -20.37
C THR A 221 -16.15 12.82 -20.64
N SER A 222 -15.66 12.01 -19.70
CA SER A 222 -14.42 11.25 -19.90
C SER A 222 -14.59 10.15 -20.96
N LEU A 223 -15.75 9.49 -20.97
CA LEU A 223 -16.12 8.54 -22.03
C LEU A 223 -16.31 9.25 -23.38
N LYS A 224 -16.86 10.47 -23.40
CA LYS A 224 -16.97 11.31 -24.61
C LYS A 224 -15.60 11.72 -25.14
N VAL A 225 -14.64 12.05 -24.28
CA VAL A 225 -13.25 12.38 -24.67
C VAL A 225 -12.53 11.15 -25.24
N LEU A 226 -12.62 9.99 -24.58
CA LEU A 226 -12.00 8.76 -25.07
C LEU A 226 -12.73 8.14 -26.28
N GLY A 227 -14.00 8.48 -26.47
CA GLY A 227 -14.75 8.17 -27.69
C GLY A 227 -14.56 9.19 -28.82
N ASN A 228 -13.82 10.28 -28.59
CA ASN A 228 -13.59 11.33 -29.59
C ASN A 228 -12.60 10.84 -30.67
N PRO A 229 -13.00 10.76 -31.95
CA PRO A 229 -12.13 10.26 -33.02
C PRO A 229 -10.85 11.06 -33.22
N LEU A 230 -10.85 12.37 -32.95
CA LEU A 230 -9.66 13.22 -33.12
C LEU A 230 -8.60 12.93 -32.06
N VAL A 231 -9.03 12.81 -30.80
CA VAL A 231 -8.14 12.47 -29.68
C VAL A 231 -7.63 11.05 -29.86
N MET A 232 -8.54 10.11 -30.10
CA MET A 232 -8.21 8.69 -30.30
C MET A 232 -7.28 8.49 -31.50
N GLY A 233 -7.50 9.21 -32.60
CA GLY A 233 -6.63 9.17 -33.78
C GLY A 233 -5.20 9.61 -33.49
N ASN A 234 -4.99 10.58 -32.60
CA ASN A 234 -3.65 11.00 -32.19
C ASN A 234 -2.98 9.99 -31.25
N VAL A 235 -3.74 9.36 -30.36
CA VAL A 235 -3.22 8.31 -29.46
C VAL A 235 -2.80 7.07 -30.26
N LEU A 236 -3.64 6.64 -31.22
CA LEU A 236 -3.41 5.43 -32.00
C LEU A 236 -2.16 5.47 -32.88
N LYS A 237 -1.63 6.66 -33.22
CA LYS A 237 -0.36 6.81 -33.96
C LYS A 237 0.84 6.20 -33.25
N TYR A 238 0.77 6.04 -31.93
CA TYR A 238 1.87 5.52 -31.11
C TYR A 238 1.67 4.05 -30.72
N PHE A 239 0.56 3.43 -31.14
CA PHE A 239 0.14 2.12 -30.66
C PHE A 239 0.44 1.05 -31.72
N LYS A 240 1.00 -0.09 -31.31
CA LYS A 240 1.17 -1.26 -32.19
C LYS A 240 -0.05 -2.18 -32.08
N VAL A 241 -0.11 -3.21 -32.94
CA VAL A 241 -1.23 -4.16 -33.01
C VAL A 241 -1.77 -4.63 -31.64
N PHE A 242 -0.90 -4.96 -30.69
CA PHE A 242 -1.34 -5.47 -29.39
C PHE A 242 -1.89 -4.38 -28.48
N ASP A 243 -1.35 -3.18 -28.55
CA ASP A 243 -1.85 -2.02 -27.81
C ASP A 243 -3.23 -1.61 -28.33
N ILE A 244 -3.40 -1.61 -29.66
CA ILE A 244 -4.71 -1.37 -30.32
C ILE A 244 -5.73 -2.41 -29.88
N GLN A 245 -5.35 -3.69 -29.85
CA GLN A 245 -6.24 -4.78 -29.42
C GLN A 245 -6.58 -4.72 -27.93
N ASN A 246 -5.62 -4.34 -27.08
CA ASN A 246 -5.87 -4.12 -25.66
C ASN A 246 -6.84 -2.95 -25.47
N LEU A 247 -6.66 -1.87 -26.23
CA LEU A 247 -7.52 -0.69 -26.18
C LEU A 247 -8.97 -1.03 -26.58
N ARG A 248 -9.18 -1.83 -27.64
CA ARG A 248 -10.50 -2.34 -28.05
C ARG A 248 -11.22 -3.18 -26.99
N LYS A 249 -10.49 -3.80 -26.06
CA LYS A 249 -11.07 -4.64 -25.00
C LYS A 249 -11.54 -3.85 -23.79
N THR A 250 -11.21 -2.57 -23.70
CA THR A 250 -11.51 -1.73 -22.52
C THR A 250 -13.01 -1.40 -22.38
N CYS A 251 -13.63 -0.73 -23.35
CA CYS A 251 -15.06 -0.40 -23.34
C CYS A 251 -15.65 -0.29 -24.76
N ASN A 252 -16.99 -0.30 -24.86
CA ASN A 252 -17.69 -0.25 -26.15
C ASN A 252 -17.47 1.06 -26.91
N GLY A 253 -17.38 2.21 -26.22
CA GLY A 253 -17.15 3.51 -26.85
C GLY A 253 -15.77 3.60 -27.50
N ILE A 254 -14.73 3.19 -26.78
CA ILE A 254 -13.37 3.10 -27.30
C ILE A 254 -13.30 2.11 -28.46
N ARG A 255 -13.92 0.93 -28.33
CA ARG A 255 -13.97 -0.06 -29.42
C ARG A 255 -14.59 0.52 -30.69
N SER A 256 -15.77 1.13 -30.58
CA SER A 256 -16.48 1.77 -31.70
C SER A 256 -15.62 2.85 -32.36
N CYS A 257 -14.93 3.68 -31.55
CA CYS A 257 -14.05 4.73 -32.06
C CYS A 257 -12.83 4.17 -32.79
N VAL A 258 -12.15 3.16 -32.22
CA VAL A 258 -11.00 2.48 -32.86
C VAL A 258 -11.43 1.77 -34.15
N ASP A 259 -12.59 1.13 -34.16
CA ASP A 259 -13.14 0.43 -35.33
C ASP A 259 -13.56 1.40 -36.44
N HIS A 260 -14.03 2.61 -36.08
CA HIS A 260 -14.29 3.68 -37.02
C HIS A 260 -12.99 4.23 -37.63
N LEU A 261 -11.98 4.49 -36.81
CA LEU A 261 -10.70 5.07 -37.23
C LEU A 261 -9.81 4.11 -38.03
N LYS A 262 -9.94 2.80 -37.83
CA LYS A 262 -9.16 1.75 -38.52
C LYS A 262 -7.65 2.04 -38.56
N PRO A 263 -7.01 2.19 -37.39
CA PRO A 263 -5.58 2.48 -37.32
C PRO A 263 -4.74 1.37 -37.97
N ASP A 264 -3.63 1.75 -38.58
CA ASP A 264 -2.63 0.81 -39.09
C ASP A 264 -2.00 0.03 -37.92
N PRO A 265 -2.11 -1.31 -37.89
CA PRO A 265 -1.57 -2.11 -36.80
C PRO A 265 -0.04 -2.23 -36.80
N GLN A 266 0.65 -1.68 -37.80
CA GLN A 266 2.11 -1.73 -37.95
C GLN A 266 2.65 -3.17 -37.83
N ILE A 267 2.04 -4.11 -38.57
CA ILE A 267 2.49 -5.50 -38.64
C ILE A 267 3.43 -5.62 -39.84
N GLU A 268 4.65 -6.09 -39.63
CA GLU A 268 5.59 -6.35 -40.73
C GLU A 268 5.33 -7.70 -41.39
N GLY A 269 4.93 -8.69 -40.60
CA GLY A 269 4.67 -10.04 -41.08
C GLY A 269 3.78 -10.81 -40.13
N TYR A 270 3.06 -11.80 -40.66
CA TYR A 270 2.37 -12.79 -39.84
C TYR A 270 2.53 -14.17 -40.46
N THR A 271 2.72 -15.17 -39.60
CA THR A 271 2.85 -16.57 -40.00
C THR A 271 1.93 -17.42 -39.14
N ILE A 272 1.20 -18.34 -39.75
CA ILE A 272 0.40 -19.34 -39.05
C ILE A 272 1.04 -20.69 -39.33
N ASP A 273 1.56 -21.34 -38.28
CA ASP A 273 2.07 -22.71 -38.37
C ASP A 273 1.00 -23.66 -37.81
N MET A 274 0.47 -24.50 -38.70
CA MET A 274 -0.50 -25.54 -38.38
C MET A 274 0.20 -26.89 -38.35
N ARG A 275 0.26 -27.49 -37.16
CA ARG A 275 0.94 -28.77 -36.95
C ARG A 275 -0.06 -29.88 -36.63
N VAL A 276 0.12 -31.03 -37.27
CA VAL A 276 -0.79 -32.19 -37.15
C VAL A 276 -0.67 -32.89 -35.79
N TYR A 277 0.54 -32.89 -35.21
CA TYR A 277 0.86 -33.64 -33.99
C TYR A 277 1.29 -32.77 -32.80
N SER A 278 1.19 -31.45 -32.91
CA SER A 278 1.56 -30.51 -31.84
C SER A 278 0.68 -29.27 -31.85
N ASP A 279 0.86 -28.38 -30.87
CA ASP A 279 0.17 -27.11 -30.83
C ASP A 279 0.46 -26.29 -32.10
N SER A 280 -0.60 -25.70 -32.65
CA SER A 280 -0.50 -24.74 -33.76
C SER A 280 -0.24 -23.35 -33.17
N TYR A 281 0.46 -22.49 -33.89
CA TYR A 281 0.76 -21.14 -33.40
C TYR A 281 0.62 -20.10 -34.50
N ALA A 282 0.19 -18.91 -34.10
CA ALA A 282 0.23 -17.71 -34.94
C ALA A 282 1.35 -16.80 -34.42
N ASN A 283 2.29 -16.44 -35.29
CA ASN A 283 3.35 -15.48 -35.01
C ASN A 283 3.06 -14.17 -35.73
N ILE A 284 3.21 -13.06 -35.02
CA ILE A 284 3.09 -11.71 -35.56
C ILE A 284 4.42 -11.00 -35.35
N GLU A 285 4.97 -10.44 -36.42
CA GLU A 285 6.22 -9.69 -36.47
C GLU A 285 5.93 -8.18 -36.45
N LEU A 286 6.69 -7.46 -35.64
CA LEU A 286 6.53 -6.02 -35.41
C LEU A 286 7.82 -5.26 -35.75
N PRO A 287 7.72 -3.97 -36.16
CA PRO A 287 8.86 -3.14 -36.47
C PRO A 287 9.85 -3.00 -35.31
N GLY A 288 11.12 -3.30 -35.61
CA GLY A 288 12.24 -3.33 -34.69
C GLY A 288 12.71 -4.76 -34.40
N TYR A 289 14.02 -5.02 -34.63
CA TYR A 289 14.65 -6.35 -34.54
C TYR A 289 14.21 -7.17 -33.30
N ARG A 290 13.75 -8.41 -33.54
CA ARG A 290 13.39 -9.48 -32.56
C ARG A 290 12.12 -9.36 -31.72
N ASN A 291 11.14 -8.54 -32.09
CA ASN A 291 9.84 -8.51 -31.40
C ASN A 291 8.76 -9.32 -32.12
N SER A 292 8.87 -10.66 -32.09
CA SER A 292 7.78 -11.56 -32.51
C SER A 292 6.93 -11.98 -31.31
N LYS A 293 5.61 -11.91 -31.42
CA LYS A 293 4.71 -12.48 -30.40
C LYS A 293 4.02 -13.72 -30.94
N SER A 294 4.16 -14.83 -30.23
CA SER A 294 3.51 -16.10 -30.54
C SER A 294 2.21 -16.26 -29.76
N ILE A 295 1.13 -16.62 -30.47
CA ILE A 295 -0.18 -16.93 -29.90
C ILE A 295 -0.39 -18.44 -30.11
N PRO A 296 -0.27 -19.27 -29.06
CA PRO A 296 -0.50 -20.70 -29.17
C PRO A 296 -2.00 -20.99 -29.26
N TYR A 297 -2.37 -21.88 -30.18
CA TYR A 297 -3.70 -22.46 -30.25
C TYR A 297 -3.63 -23.89 -29.72
N LYS A 298 -4.10 -24.07 -28.48
CA LYS A 298 -4.25 -25.40 -27.87
C LYS A 298 -5.44 -26.10 -28.49
N ARG A 299 -5.25 -27.33 -28.94
CA ARG A 299 -6.35 -28.19 -29.38
C ARG A 299 -7.31 -28.37 -28.20
N GLY A 300 -8.54 -27.86 -28.33
CA GLY A 300 -9.63 -28.28 -27.44
C GLY A 300 -9.82 -29.79 -27.61
N GLU A 301 -10.04 -30.53 -26.51
CA GLU A 301 -10.27 -31.97 -26.57
C GLU A 301 -11.35 -32.27 -27.61
N ILE A 302 -10.93 -32.73 -28.79
CA ILE A 302 -11.86 -33.29 -29.75
C ILE A 302 -12.31 -34.58 -29.09
N SER A 303 -13.54 -34.52 -28.58
CA SER A 303 -14.30 -35.64 -28.06
C SER A 303 -14.01 -36.89 -28.88
N LYS A 304 -13.61 -37.95 -28.18
CA LYS A 304 -13.52 -39.32 -28.70
C LYS A 304 -14.91 -39.74 -29.18
N VAL A 305 -15.30 -39.35 -30.39
CA VAL A 305 -16.44 -39.93 -31.07
C VAL A 305 -16.02 -40.21 -32.50
N SER A 306 -16.28 -41.45 -32.92
CA SER A 306 -16.15 -42.01 -34.26
C SER A 306 -14.76 -42.39 -34.78
N ARG A 307 -14.13 -43.38 -34.12
CA ARG A 307 -13.40 -44.47 -34.82
C ARG A 307 -13.63 -45.80 -34.12
N LEU A 308 -14.87 -46.25 -34.04
CA LEU A 308 -15.21 -47.60 -33.58
C LEU A 308 -16.33 -48.28 -34.40
N SER A 309 -16.78 -47.71 -35.53
CA SER A 309 -17.86 -48.30 -36.34
C SER A 309 -17.44 -48.85 -37.71
N GLU A 310 -16.16 -48.89 -38.06
CA GLU A 310 -15.72 -49.44 -39.36
C GLU A 310 -15.08 -50.84 -39.31
N ASN A 311 -14.89 -51.44 -38.12
CA ASN A 311 -14.27 -52.77 -38.00
C ASN A 311 -15.24 -53.95 -37.74
N ASN A 312 -16.56 -53.73 -37.70
CA ASN A 312 -17.55 -54.80 -37.45
C ASN A 312 -18.44 -55.17 -38.65
N LYS A 313 -18.03 -54.86 -39.89
CA LYS A 313 -18.77 -55.27 -41.11
C LYS A 313 -18.04 -56.28 -42.00
N LYS A 314 -17.13 -57.09 -41.43
CA LYS A 314 -16.40 -58.15 -42.17
C LYS A 314 -16.51 -59.57 -41.59
N ARG A 315 -17.55 -59.88 -40.82
CA ARG A 315 -17.89 -61.27 -40.47
C ARG A 315 -19.41 -61.45 -40.50
N GLU A 316 -19.94 -61.78 -41.67
CA GLU A 316 -21.16 -62.58 -41.91
C GLU A 316 -21.57 -62.42 -43.38
N ILE A 317 -20.91 -63.19 -44.27
CA ILE A 317 -21.53 -63.78 -45.47
C ILE A 317 -20.86 -65.15 -45.65
N LEU A 318 -21.56 -66.19 -45.20
CA LEU A 318 -21.77 -67.39 -45.99
C LEU A 318 -23.11 -67.19 -46.71
#